data_AF-F6ZKN5-F1
#
_entry.id   AF-F6ZKN5-F1
#
_cell.length_a   1.000
_cell.length_b   1.000
_cell.length_c   1.000
_cell.angle_alpha   90.00
_cell.angle_beta   90.00
_cell.angle_gamma   90.00
#
_symmetry.space_group_name_H-M   'P 1'
#
loop_
_entity.id
_entity.type
_entity.pdbx_description
1 polymer ?
#
loop_
_entity_poly.entity_id
_entity_poly.type
_entity_poly.pdbx_seq_one_letter_code
_entity_poly.pdbx_strand_id
1 'polypeptide(L)'
;MEGAKPTLQLVYQAVQALYHDPDPSGKERASFWLGELQRSVHAWEISDQLLQIRQDVESCYFAAQTMKMKIQTSFYELPTDSHASLRDSLLTHIQNLKDLSPVIVTQLALAIADLALQMPSWKGCVQTLVEKYSNDVTSLPFLLEILTVLPEEVHSRSLRIGANRRTEIIEDLAFYSSTVVSLLMTCVEKAGTDEKMLMKVFRCLGSWFNLGVLDSNFMANNKLLALLFEVLQQDKTSSNLHEAASDCVCSALYAIENVETNLPLAMQLFQGVLTLETAYHMAVAREDLDNTAAATSHTDGECVPRTSAFLLPVPWQYPRG
;
A
#
# COMPACT_ATOMS: atom_id res chain seq x y z
N MET A 1 -8.20 -23.44 -28.22
CA MET A 1 -7.76 -24.82 -27.95
C MET A 1 -7.78 -24.99 -26.44
N GLU A 2 -8.73 -25.77 -25.91
CA GLU A 2 -8.68 -26.18 -24.51
C GLU A 2 -7.51 -27.16 -24.35
N GLY A 3 -6.33 -26.63 -24.04
CA GLY A 3 -5.17 -27.45 -23.72
C GLY A 3 -5.43 -28.25 -22.45
N ALA A 4 -4.91 -29.48 -22.39
CA ALA A 4 -4.97 -30.31 -21.19
C ALA A 4 -4.45 -29.52 -19.97
N LYS A 5 -5.17 -29.63 -18.85
CA LYS A 5 -4.80 -28.96 -17.61
C LYS A 5 -3.38 -29.40 -17.18
N PRO A 6 -2.46 -28.46 -16.89
CA PRO A 6 -1.12 -28.79 -16.42
C PRO A 6 -1.19 -29.43 -15.02
N THR A 7 -0.27 -30.36 -14.74
CA THR A 7 -0.16 -30.97 -13.42
C THR A 7 0.62 -30.07 -12.48
N LEU A 8 0.33 -30.14 -11.17
CA LEU A 8 1.07 -29.37 -10.16
C LEU A 8 2.57 -29.67 -10.19
N GLN A 9 2.95 -30.93 -10.41
CA GLN A 9 4.35 -31.35 -10.56
C GLN A 9 5.08 -30.55 -11.65
N LEU A 10 4.44 -30.35 -12.80
CA LEU A 10 5.02 -29.62 -13.92
C LEU A 10 5.19 -28.13 -13.58
N VAL A 11 4.21 -27.55 -12.87
CA VAL A 11 4.27 -26.16 -12.42
C VAL A 11 5.41 -25.96 -11.42
N TYR A 12 5.55 -26.84 -10.43
CA TYR A 12 6.67 -26.77 -9.47
C TYR A 12 8.03 -26.87 -10.16
N GLN A 13 8.18 -27.77 -11.13
CA GLN A 13 9.42 -27.89 -11.90
C GLN A 13 9.73 -26.61 -12.69
N ALA A 14 8.72 -26.01 -13.32
CA ALA A 14 8.89 -24.75 -14.05
C ALA A 14 9.23 -23.58 -13.11
N VAL A 15 8.57 -23.47 -11.95
CA VAL A 15 8.89 -22.47 -10.91
C VAL A 15 10.32 -22.65 -10.41
N GLN A 16 10.73 -23.88 -10.09
CA GLN A 16 12.10 -24.16 -9.65
C GLN A 16 13.13 -23.79 -10.72
N ALA A 17 12.87 -24.13 -11.98
CA ALA A 17 13.75 -23.76 -13.09
C ALA A 17 13.85 -22.24 -13.27
N LEU A 18 12.74 -21.50 -13.14
CA LEU A 18 12.73 -20.04 -13.24
C LEU A 18 13.72 -19.37 -12.28
N TYR A 19 13.79 -19.84 -11.03
CA TYR A 19 14.67 -19.24 -10.01
C TYR A 19 16.08 -19.84 -10.01
N HIS A 20 16.22 -21.15 -10.21
CA HIS A 20 17.47 -21.87 -9.90
C HIS A 20 18.18 -22.52 -11.09
N ASP A 21 17.62 -22.48 -12.30
CA ASP A 21 18.32 -23.05 -13.46
C ASP A 21 19.62 -22.27 -13.74
N PRO A 22 20.81 -22.91 -13.75
CA PRO A 22 22.06 -22.20 -14.04
C PRO A 22 22.14 -21.73 -15.50
N ASP A 23 21.39 -22.34 -16.42
CA ASP A 23 21.31 -21.94 -17.82
C ASP A 23 20.27 -20.82 -18.01
N PRO A 24 20.68 -19.62 -18.47
CA PRO A 24 19.76 -18.53 -18.78
C PRO A 24 18.65 -18.93 -19.77
N SER A 25 18.96 -19.83 -20.73
CA SER A 25 17.96 -20.31 -21.70
C SER A 25 16.88 -21.18 -21.04
N GLY A 26 17.24 -21.90 -19.97
CA GLY A 26 16.31 -22.69 -19.16
C GLY A 26 15.34 -21.81 -18.39
N LYS A 27 15.84 -20.74 -17.75
CA LYS A 27 15.01 -19.73 -17.08
C LYS A 27 14.03 -19.06 -18.05
N GLU A 28 14.49 -18.70 -19.24
CA GLU A 28 13.63 -18.06 -20.25
C GLU A 28 12.51 -19.00 -20.73
N ARG A 29 12.83 -20.28 -21.01
CA ARG A 29 11.81 -21.29 -21.35
C ARG A 29 10.78 -21.47 -20.24
N ALA A 30 11.22 -21.54 -18.99
CA ALA A 30 10.34 -21.66 -17.83
C ALA A 30 9.44 -20.42 -17.69
N SER A 31 10.03 -19.22 -17.82
CA SER A 31 9.30 -17.95 -17.77
C SER A 31 8.23 -17.86 -18.86
N PHE A 32 8.55 -18.25 -20.09
CA PHE A 32 7.61 -18.24 -21.20
C PHE A 32 6.42 -19.17 -20.91
N TRP A 33 6.70 -20.40 -20.49
CA TRP A 33 5.67 -21.39 -20.19
C TRP A 33 4.78 -20.97 -19.00
N LEU A 34 5.38 -20.44 -17.92
CA LEU A 34 4.64 -19.91 -16.78
C LEU A 34 3.80 -18.68 -17.19
N GLY A 35 4.28 -17.84 -18.11
CA GLY A 35 3.51 -16.73 -18.66
C GLY A 35 2.29 -17.19 -19.46
N GLU A 36 2.42 -18.26 -20.25
CA GLU A 36 1.29 -18.90 -20.94
C GLU A 36 0.28 -19.50 -19.94
N LEU A 37 0.77 -20.13 -18.87
CA LEU A 37 -0.07 -20.62 -17.77
C LEU A 37 -0.87 -19.46 -17.15
N GLN A 38 -0.22 -18.35 -16.79
CA GLN A 38 -0.86 -17.17 -16.21
C GLN A 38 -1.95 -16.57 -17.09
N ARG A 39 -1.83 -16.66 -18.43
CA ARG A 39 -2.86 -16.20 -19.38
C ARG A 39 -4.02 -17.19 -19.55
N SER A 40 -3.85 -18.44 -19.13
CA SER A 40 -4.85 -19.50 -19.32
C SER A 40 -5.95 -19.47 -18.24
N VAL A 41 -7.05 -20.20 -18.49
CA VAL A 41 -8.11 -20.45 -17.51
C VAL A 41 -7.65 -21.34 -16.34
N HIS A 42 -6.63 -22.17 -16.57
CA HIS A 42 -6.07 -23.10 -15.57
C HIS A 42 -5.37 -22.37 -14.43
N ALA A 43 -4.96 -21.11 -14.64
CA ALA A 43 -4.25 -20.29 -13.66
C ALA A 43 -5.01 -20.15 -12.34
N TRP A 44 -6.35 -20.04 -12.38
CA TRP A 44 -7.18 -19.87 -11.19
C TRP A 44 -7.02 -21.04 -10.23
N GLU A 45 -7.26 -22.26 -10.72
CA GLU A 45 -7.23 -23.46 -9.88
C GLU A 45 -5.80 -23.83 -9.46
N ILE A 46 -4.83 -23.69 -10.37
CA ILE A 46 -3.42 -23.98 -10.05
C ILE A 46 -2.90 -23.03 -8.98
N SER A 47 -3.19 -21.73 -9.09
CA SER A 47 -2.74 -20.76 -8.09
C SER A 47 -3.39 -21.01 -6.73
N ASP A 48 -4.68 -21.36 -6.71
CA ASP A 48 -5.38 -21.71 -5.47
C ASP A 48 -4.73 -22.94 -4.80
N GLN A 49 -4.46 -24.00 -5.58
CA GLN A 49 -3.82 -25.23 -5.09
C GLN A 49 -2.40 -24.97 -4.56
N LEU A 50 -1.59 -24.16 -5.24
CA LEU A 50 -0.26 -23.78 -4.76
C LEU A 50 -0.32 -23.03 -3.43
N LEU A 51 -1.26 -22.09 -3.28
CA LEU A 51 -1.47 -21.34 -2.04
C LEU A 51 -2.07 -22.18 -0.91
N GLN A 52 -2.78 -23.26 -1.22
CA GLN A 52 -3.24 -24.24 -0.22
C GLN A 52 -2.10 -25.16 0.26
N ILE A 53 -1.26 -25.64 -0.67
CA ILE A 53 -0.17 -26.59 -0.37
C ILE A 53 0.96 -25.89 0.39
N ARG A 54 1.29 -24.65 0.00
CA ARG A 54 2.29 -23.81 0.68
C ARG A 54 3.67 -24.45 0.76
N GLN A 55 4.14 -25.00 -0.37
CA GLN A 55 5.36 -25.79 -0.38
C GLN A 55 6.61 -24.96 -0.06
N ASP A 56 6.75 -23.81 -0.73
CA ASP A 56 7.92 -22.92 -0.63
C ASP A 56 7.54 -21.48 -0.99
N VAL A 57 8.47 -20.54 -0.78
CA VAL A 57 8.25 -19.10 -0.99
C VAL A 57 8.04 -18.80 -2.47
N GLU A 58 8.83 -19.43 -3.35
CA GLU A 58 8.83 -19.21 -4.79
C GLU A 58 7.49 -19.60 -5.43
N SER A 59 6.95 -20.78 -5.09
CA SER A 59 5.66 -21.24 -5.59
C SER A 59 4.50 -20.42 -5.06
N CYS A 60 4.51 -20.07 -3.77
CA CYS A 60 3.48 -19.22 -3.18
C CYS A 60 3.51 -17.81 -3.77
N TYR A 61 4.70 -17.25 -4.01
CA TYR A 61 4.83 -15.94 -4.65
C TYR A 61 4.29 -15.96 -6.09
N PHE A 62 4.70 -16.96 -6.89
CA PHE A 62 4.19 -17.14 -8.25
C PHE A 62 2.65 -17.23 -8.25
N ALA A 63 2.08 -18.02 -7.36
CA ALA A 63 0.63 -18.19 -7.26
C ALA A 63 -0.10 -16.92 -6.81
N ALA A 64 0.42 -16.21 -5.80
CA ALA A 64 -0.17 -14.96 -5.32
C ALA A 64 -0.11 -13.85 -6.40
N GLN A 65 1.02 -13.72 -7.09
CA GLN A 65 1.17 -12.80 -8.22
C GLN A 65 0.20 -13.16 -9.35
N THR A 66 0.07 -14.45 -9.66
CA THR A 66 -0.85 -14.94 -10.70
C THR A 66 -2.30 -14.64 -10.33
N MET A 67 -2.71 -14.86 -9.08
CA MET A 67 -4.04 -14.49 -8.58
C MET A 67 -4.32 -13.00 -8.77
N LYS A 68 -3.40 -12.13 -8.34
CA LYS A 68 -3.53 -10.68 -8.56
C LYS A 68 -3.73 -10.36 -10.04
N MET A 69 -2.84 -10.85 -10.91
CA MET A 69 -2.91 -10.59 -12.34
C MET A 69 -4.24 -11.06 -12.95
N LYS A 70 -4.68 -12.28 -12.62
CA LYS A 70 -5.95 -12.84 -13.11
C LYS A 70 -7.15 -12.01 -12.67
N ILE A 71 -7.15 -11.52 -11.43
CA ILE A 71 -8.20 -10.62 -10.93
C ILE A 71 -8.16 -9.29 -11.67
N GLN A 72 -6.99 -8.69 -11.90
CA GLN A 72 -6.88 -7.40 -12.59
C GLN A 72 -7.25 -7.48 -14.09
N THR A 73 -6.87 -8.56 -14.78
CA THR A 73 -6.95 -8.61 -16.25
C THR A 73 -8.05 -9.51 -16.78
N SER A 74 -8.52 -10.47 -15.98
CA SER A 74 -9.33 -11.60 -16.43
C SER A 74 -10.50 -11.90 -15.49
N PHE A 75 -10.94 -10.90 -14.69
CA PHE A 75 -12.07 -11.07 -13.76
C PHE A 75 -13.36 -11.54 -14.45
N TYR A 76 -13.56 -11.12 -15.71
CA TYR A 76 -14.71 -11.51 -16.53
C TYR A 76 -14.81 -13.02 -16.80
N GLU A 77 -13.75 -13.80 -16.57
CA GLU A 77 -13.78 -15.26 -16.68
C GLU A 77 -14.53 -15.93 -15.53
N LEU A 78 -14.67 -15.24 -14.39
CA LEU A 78 -15.33 -15.78 -13.21
C LEU A 78 -16.83 -15.54 -13.26
N PRO A 79 -17.65 -16.57 -13.00
CA PRO A 79 -19.07 -16.38 -12.85
C PRO A 79 -19.35 -15.67 -11.51
N THR A 80 -20.37 -14.82 -11.48
CA THR A 80 -20.66 -13.94 -10.33
C THR A 80 -20.95 -14.67 -9.02
N ASP A 81 -21.43 -15.90 -9.10
CA ASP A 81 -21.67 -16.79 -7.97
C ASP A 81 -20.37 -17.28 -7.29
N SER A 82 -19.26 -17.31 -8.03
CA SER A 82 -17.94 -17.71 -7.51
C SER A 82 -17.19 -16.58 -6.78
N HIS A 83 -17.62 -15.32 -6.92
CA HIS A 83 -16.89 -14.16 -6.39
C HIS A 83 -16.71 -14.21 -4.87
N ALA A 84 -17.77 -14.59 -4.13
CA ALA A 84 -17.71 -14.70 -2.68
C ALA A 84 -16.75 -15.82 -2.24
N SER A 85 -16.77 -16.97 -2.93
CA SER A 85 -15.87 -18.08 -2.66
C SER A 85 -14.41 -17.70 -2.93
N LEU A 86 -14.13 -16.95 -4.00
CA LEU A 86 -12.78 -16.45 -4.29
C LEU A 86 -12.31 -15.49 -3.20
N ARG A 87 -13.15 -14.53 -2.78
CA ARG A 87 -12.85 -13.62 -1.67
C ARG A 87 -12.47 -14.41 -0.42
N ASP A 88 -13.30 -15.37 -0.03
CA ASP A 88 -13.09 -16.14 1.20
C ASP A 88 -11.82 -17.01 1.11
N SER A 89 -11.48 -17.51 -0.09
CA SER A 89 -10.24 -18.22 -0.35
C SER A 89 -9.02 -17.32 -0.22
N LEU A 90 -9.02 -16.13 -0.83
CA LEU A 90 -7.92 -15.15 -0.71
C LEU A 90 -7.69 -14.71 0.74
N LEU A 91 -8.77 -14.46 1.47
CA LEU A 91 -8.71 -14.13 2.90
C LEU A 91 -8.13 -15.29 3.71
N THR A 92 -8.48 -16.53 3.39
CA THR A 92 -7.89 -17.72 4.02
C THR A 92 -6.40 -17.85 3.67
N HIS A 93 -6.02 -17.60 2.42
CA HIS A 93 -4.62 -17.65 1.97
C HIS A 93 -3.75 -16.62 2.69
N ILE A 94 -4.18 -15.35 2.75
CA ILE A 94 -3.37 -14.31 3.40
C ILE A 94 -3.22 -14.56 4.91
N GLN A 95 -4.25 -15.09 5.58
CA GLN A 95 -4.16 -15.49 6.99
C GLN A 95 -3.15 -16.62 7.20
N ASN A 96 -3.11 -17.60 6.32
CA ASN A 96 -2.22 -18.76 6.42
C ASN A 96 -0.77 -18.46 6.01
N LEU A 97 -0.57 -17.45 5.17
CA LEU A 97 0.73 -17.10 4.57
C LEU A 97 1.34 -15.81 5.14
N LYS A 98 0.68 -15.17 6.12
CA LYS A 98 1.10 -13.89 6.71
C LYS A 98 2.54 -13.86 7.23
N ASP A 99 3.04 -15.00 7.71
CA ASP A 99 4.38 -15.14 8.29
C ASP A 99 5.40 -15.75 7.31
N LEU A 100 4.98 -16.17 6.11
CA LEU A 100 5.87 -16.85 5.16
C LEU A 100 6.84 -15.86 4.47
N SER A 101 6.30 -14.80 3.87
CA SER A 101 7.11 -13.75 3.27
C SER A 101 6.28 -12.47 3.02
N PRO A 102 6.77 -11.28 3.37
CA PRO A 102 6.04 -10.03 3.17
C PRO A 102 5.69 -9.79 1.70
N VAL A 103 6.54 -10.21 0.76
CA VAL A 103 6.28 -10.02 -0.68
C VAL A 103 5.07 -10.81 -1.17
N ILE A 104 4.79 -11.98 -0.56
CA ILE A 104 3.59 -12.78 -0.85
C ILE A 104 2.36 -12.08 -0.27
N VAL A 105 2.46 -11.58 0.96
CA VAL A 105 1.38 -10.84 1.63
C VAL A 105 0.96 -9.63 0.80
N THR A 106 1.90 -8.84 0.27
CA THR A 106 1.59 -7.70 -0.59
C THR A 106 0.88 -8.14 -1.88
N GLN A 107 1.28 -9.24 -2.53
CA GLN A 107 0.56 -9.73 -3.73
C GLN A 107 -0.87 -10.18 -3.40
N LEU A 108 -1.08 -10.86 -2.27
CA LEU A 108 -2.42 -11.25 -1.82
C LEU A 108 -3.26 -10.04 -1.40
N ALA A 109 -2.65 -9.04 -0.75
CA ALA A 109 -3.32 -7.80 -0.38
C ALA A 109 -3.82 -7.04 -1.61
N LEU A 110 -2.98 -6.93 -2.65
CA LEU A 110 -3.37 -6.36 -3.94
C LEU A 110 -4.49 -7.16 -4.59
N ALA A 111 -4.38 -8.49 -4.65
CA ALA A 111 -5.43 -9.36 -5.18
C ALA A 111 -6.78 -9.16 -4.46
N ILE A 112 -6.77 -8.99 -3.13
CA ILE A 112 -7.97 -8.71 -2.33
C ILE A 112 -8.52 -7.30 -2.64
N ALA A 113 -7.65 -6.29 -2.76
CA ALA A 113 -8.04 -4.94 -3.11
C ALA A 113 -8.68 -4.89 -4.51
N ASP A 114 -8.02 -5.43 -5.52
CA ASP A 114 -8.51 -5.50 -6.90
C ASP A 114 -9.87 -6.22 -7.00
N LEU A 115 -10.05 -7.30 -6.22
CA LEU A 115 -11.31 -8.02 -6.13
C LEU A 115 -12.41 -7.16 -5.51
N ALA A 116 -12.12 -6.50 -4.39
CA ALA A 116 -13.09 -5.64 -3.69
C ALA A 116 -13.57 -4.49 -4.59
N LEU A 117 -12.65 -3.85 -5.31
CA LEU A 117 -12.95 -2.74 -6.21
C LEU A 117 -13.84 -3.19 -7.39
N GLN A 118 -13.65 -4.43 -7.88
CA GLN A 118 -14.44 -5.03 -8.96
C GLN A 118 -15.70 -5.79 -8.50
N MET A 119 -15.95 -5.90 -7.19
CA MET A 119 -17.09 -6.63 -6.62
C MET A 119 -18.06 -5.67 -5.89
N PRO A 120 -18.97 -4.96 -6.61
CA PRO A 120 -19.93 -4.03 -6.00
C PRO A 120 -20.85 -4.65 -4.95
N SER A 121 -21.00 -5.97 -4.94
CA SER A 121 -21.76 -6.70 -3.93
C SER A 121 -21.05 -6.74 -2.56
N TRP A 122 -19.74 -6.50 -2.50
CA TRP A 122 -18.98 -6.41 -1.25
C TRP A 122 -18.91 -4.97 -0.74
N LYS A 123 -20.07 -4.40 -0.43
CA LYS A 123 -20.17 -3.05 0.17
C LYS A 123 -19.52 -3.01 1.55
N GLY A 124 -18.90 -1.89 1.91
CA GLY A 124 -18.25 -1.73 3.21
C GLY A 124 -17.14 -2.75 3.47
N CYS A 125 -16.40 -3.12 2.43
CA CYS A 125 -15.30 -4.09 2.54
C CYS A 125 -14.31 -3.71 3.66
N VAL A 126 -13.97 -2.42 3.77
CA VAL A 126 -13.12 -1.87 4.84
C VAL A 126 -13.67 -2.22 6.23
N GLN A 127 -14.96 -1.94 6.49
CA GLN A 127 -15.59 -2.27 7.78
C GLN A 127 -15.50 -3.77 8.06
N THR A 128 -15.88 -4.61 7.08
CA THR A 128 -15.87 -6.08 7.27
C THR A 128 -14.46 -6.65 7.54
N LEU A 129 -13.43 -6.09 6.92
CA LEU A 129 -12.03 -6.49 7.14
C LEU A 129 -11.54 -6.06 8.52
N VAL A 130 -11.83 -4.81 8.91
CA VAL A 130 -11.41 -4.27 10.20
C VAL A 130 -12.08 -5.01 11.36
N GLU A 131 -13.40 -5.22 11.31
CA GLU A 131 -14.13 -5.95 12.34
C GLU A 131 -13.63 -7.40 12.50
N LYS A 132 -13.25 -8.03 11.39
CA LYS A 132 -12.78 -9.42 11.39
C LYS A 132 -11.36 -9.57 11.93
N TYR A 133 -10.45 -8.64 11.64
CA TYR A 133 -9.00 -8.83 11.87
C TYR A 133 -8.36 -7.89 12.89
N SER A 134 -9.00 -6.78 13.29
CA SER A 134 -8.40 -5.77 14.19
C SER A 134 -8.12 -6.26 15.63
N ASN A 135 -8.82 -7.32 16.06
CA ASN A 135 -8.67 -7.87 17.41
C ASN A 135 -7.44 -8.79 17.53
N ASP A 136 -7.01 -9.42 16.44
CA ASP A 136 -5.84 -10.28 16.42
C ASP A 136 -4.60 -9.46 16.04
N VAL A 137 -3.69 -9.26 17.00
CA VAL A 137 -2.43 -8.52 16.80
C VAL A 137 -1.60 -9.10 15.66
N THR A 138 -1.63 -10.42 15.47
CA THR A 138 -0.87 -11.08 14.40
C THR A 138 -1.50 -10.87 13.02
N SER A 139 -2.76 -10.42 12.96
CA SER A 139 -3.45 -10.10 11.71
C SER A 139 -3.30 -8.65 11.28
N LEU A 140 -2.92 -7.75 12.20
CA LEU A 140 -2.74 -6.33 11.91
C LEU A 140 -1.75 -6.05 10.76
N PRO A 141 -0.59 -6.74 10.64
CA PRO A 141 0.37 -6.44 9.58
C PRO A 141 -0.19 -6.62 8.15
N PHE A 142 -0.99 -7.66 7.91
CA PHE A 142 -1.60 -7.88 6.59
C PHE A 142 -2.89 -7.08 6.42
N LEU A 143 -3.63 -6.81 7.51
CA LEU A 143 -4.79 -5.93 7.47
C LEU A 143 -4.39 -4.52 7.03
N LEU A 144 -3.33 -3.97 7.63
CA LEU A 144 -2.78 -2.67 7.22
C LEU A 144 -2.25 -2.71 5.79
N GLU A 145 -1.67 -3.83 5.34
CA GLU A 145 -1.24 -3.98 3.95
C GLU A 145 -2.43 -3.85 2.98
N ILE A 146 -3.54 -4.56 3.24
CA ILE A 146 -4.76 -4.46 2.43
C ILE A 146 -5.29 -3.02 2.43
N LEU A 147 -5.36 -2.38 3.60
CA LEU A 147 -5.86 -1.01 3.74
C LEU A 147 -4.91 0.03 3.14
N THR A 148 -3.63 -0.28 2.96
CA THR A 148 -2.66 0.60 2.30
C THR A 148 -2.79 0.52 0.79
N VAL A 149 -2.86 -0.68 0.22
CA VAL A 149 -2.90 -0.85 -1.24
C VAL A 149 -4.29 -0.63 -1.84
N LEU A 150 -5.36 -0.73 -1.03
CA LEU A 150 -6.73 -0.53 -1.52
C LEU A 150 -6.97 0.88 -2.10
N PRO A 151 -6.65 1.99 -1.40
CA PRO A 151 -6.70 3.33 -1.99
C PRO A 151 -5.79 3.51 -3.22
N GLU A 152 -4.61 2.89 -3.23
CA GLU A 152 -3.65 2.99 -4.33
C GLU A 152 -4.23 2.38 -5.62
N GLU A 153 -4.92 1.24 -5.51
CA GLU A 153 -5.51 0.56 -6.66
C GLU A 153 -6.78 1.25 -7.22
N VAL A 154 -7.40 2.20 -6.49
CA VAL A 154 -8.53 3.01 -7.01
C VAL A 154 -8.14 3.77 -8.28
N HIS A 155 -6.88 4.21 -8.36
CA HIS A 155 -6.31 4.95 -9.48
C HIS A 155 -5.42 4.09 -10.40
N SER A 156 -5.42 2.77 -10.20
CA SER A 156 -4.63 1.83 -10.98
C SER A 156 -5.03 1.85 -12.46
N ARG A 157 -4.05 2.09 -13.33
CA ARG A 157 -4.24 2.04 -14.79
C ARG A 157 -4.48 0.61 -15.29
N SER A 158 -4.08 -0.39 -14.51
CA SER A 158 -4.21 -1.81 -14.85
C SER A 158 -5.64 -2.30 -14.64
N LEU A 159 -6.32 -1.84 -13.58
CA LEU A 159 -7.66 -2.29 -13.20
C LEU A 159 -8.80 -1.69 -14.05
N ARG A 160 -8.55 -0.53 -14.70
CA ARG A 160 -9.44 0.13 -15.67
C ARG A 160 -10.91 0.30 -15.19
N ILE A 161 -11.09 0.69 -13.94
CA ILE A 161 -12.41 1.01 -13.38
C ILE A 161 -12.99 2.26 -14.05
N GLY A 162 -14.25 2.18 -14.49
CA GLY A 162 -14.98 3.30 -15.07
C GLY A 162 -15.20 4.45 -14.08
N ALA A 163 -15.26 5.68 -14.58
CA ALA A 163 -15.30 6.90 -13.75
C ALA A 163 -16.42 6.90 -12.69
N ASN A 164 -17.65 6.54 -13.07
CA ASN A 164 -18.78 6.49 -12.13
C ASN A 164 -18.53 5.51 -10.98
N ARG A 165 -18.03 4.31 -11.30
CA ARG A 165 -17.70 3.30 -10.30
C ARG A 165 -16.56 3.75 -9.40
N ARG A 166 -15.59 4.48 -9.94
CA ARG A 166 -14.49 5.06 -9.15
C ARG A 166 -15.01 6.09 -8.14
N THR A 167 -15.92 6.97 -8.56
CA THR A 167 -16.55 7.93 -7.64
C THR A 167 -17.30 7.23 -6.52
N GLU A 168 -18.11 6.21 -6.82
CA GLU A 168 -18.80 5.40 -5.79
C GLU A 168 -17.83 4.78 -4.79
N ILE A 169 -16.69 4.26 -5.27
CA ILE A 169 -15.66 3.66 -4.42
C ILE A 169 -15.04 4.72 -3.51
N ILE A 170 -14.68 5.89 -4.05
CA ILE A 170 -14.06 6.98 -3.27
C ILE A 170 -15.03 7.44 -2.17
N GLU A 171 -16.31 7.59 -2.48
CA GLU A 171 -17.34 7.96 -1.50
C GLU A 171 -17.52 6.88 -0.42
N ASP A 172 -17.55 5.59 -0.78
CA ASP A 172 -17.64 4.47 0.17
C ASP A 172 -16.39 4.41 1.07
N LEU A 173 -15.20 4.60 0.51
CA LEU A 173 -13.95 4.66 1.28
C LEU A 173 -13.93 5.88 2.21
N ALA A 174 -14.37 7.05 1.76
CA ALA A 174 -14.49 8.24 2.60
C ALA A 174 -15.43 8.02 3.77
N PHE A 175 -16.55 7.33 3.57
CA PHE A 175 -17.49 6.97 4.63
C PHE A 175 -16.82 6.11 5.72
N TYR A 176 -15.92 5.20 5.35
CA TYR A 176 -15.21 4.32 6.28
C TYR A 176 -13.82 4.81 6.73
N SER A 177 -13.39 6.00 6.30
CA SER A 177 -12.10 6.59 6.66
C SER A 177 -11.89 6.70 8.18
N SER A 178 -12.93 7.09 8.91
CA SER A 178 -12.91 7.19 10.38
C SER A 178 -12.59 5.87 11.07
N THR A 179 -13.12 4.74 10.56
CA THR A 179 -12.82 3.39 11.06
C THR A 179 -11.35 3.04 10.85
N VAL A 180 -10.78 3.40 9.71
CA VAL A 180 -9.35 3.17 9.43
C VAL A 180 -8.47 4.02 10.33
N VAL A 181 -8.76 5.31 10.49
CA VAL A 181 -7.96 6.16 11.40
C VAL A 181 -8.04 5.66 12.85
N SER A 182 -9.22 5.19 13.30
CA SER A 182 -9.37 4.56 14.62
C SER A 182 -8.52 3.30 14.77
N LEU A 183 -8.48 2.45 13.74
CA LEU A 183 -7.59 1.29 13.71
C LEU A 183 -6.11 1.70 13.78
N LEU A 184 -5.69 2.70 13.01
CA LEU A 184 -4.31 3.19 13.01
C LEU A 184 -3.88 3.69 14.40
N MET A 185 -4.74 4.44 15.09
CA MET A 185 -4.50 4.84 16.47
C MET A 185 -4.36 3.62 17.39
N THR A 186 -5.25 2.63 17.25
CA THR A 186 -5.19 1.38 18.02
C THR A 186 -3.88 0.60 17.78
N CYS A 187 -3.38 0.58 16.55
CA CYS A 187 -2.11 -0.07 16.20
C CYS A 187 -0.92 0.60 16.91
N VAL A 188 -0.90 1.94 16.96
CA VAL A 188 0.12 2.71 17.69
C VAL A 188 0.00 2.46 19.20
N GLU A 189 -1.21 2.40 19.75
CA GLU A 189 -1.41 2.13 21.19
C GLU A 189 -0.96 0.72 21.59
N LYS A 190 -1.19 -0.29 20.73
CA LYS A 190 -0.84 -1.69 21.02
C LYS A 190 0.64 -2.01 20.77
N ALA A 191 1.27 -1.38 19.78
CA ALA A 191 2.60 -1.76 19.30
C ALA A 191 3.46 -0.55 18.86
N GLY A 192 3.24 0.63 19.44
CA GLY A 192 3.90 1.88 19.04
C GLY A 192 5.41 1.95 19.29
N THR A 193 6.00 0.97 19.97
CA THR A 193 7.46 0.84 20.10
C THR A 193 8.09 0.01 18.98
N ASP A 194 7.29 -0.70 18.18
CA ASP A 194 7.77 -1.45 17.03
C ASP A 194 7.82 -0.55 15.79
N GLU A 195 9.04 -0.20 15.36
CA GLU A 195 9.25 0.62 14.16
C GLU A 195 8.59 0.01 12.91
N LYS A 196 8.54 -1.32 12.79
CA LYS A 196 7.91 -1.99 11.65
C LYS A 196 6.40 -1.74 11.62
N MET A 197 5.77 -1.70 12.79
CA MET A 197 4.36 -1.37 12.90
C MET A 197 4.12 0.11 12.57
N LEU A 198 4.95 1.01 13.10
CA LEU A 198 4.85 2.45 12.79
C LEU A 198 5.00 2.73 11.30
N MET A 199 5.95 2.08 10.61
CA MET A 199 6.09 2.18 9.16
C MET A 199 4.81 1.78 8.43
N LYS A 200 4.16 0.67 8.83
CA LYS A 200 2.88 0.25 8.24
C LYS A 200 1.75 1.25 8.51
N VAL A 201 1.71 1.81 9.72
CA VAL A 201 0.73 2.85 10.09
C VAL A 201 0.91 4.09 9.23
N PHE A 202 2.13 4.60 9.08
CA PHE A 202 2.39 5.82 8.30
C PHE A 202 2.18 5.62 6.80
N ARG A 203 2.56 4.47 6.24
CA ARG A 203 2.27 4.15 4.83
C ARG A 203 0.78 4.06 4.57
N CYS A 204 0.04 3.39 5.45
CA CYS A 204 -1.42 3.34 5.36
C CYS A 204 -2.02 4.74 5.47
N LEU A 205 -1.59 5.56 6.43
CA LEU A 205 -2.09 6.92 6.59
C LEU A 205 -1.82 7.78 5.35
N GLY A 206 -0.60 7.74 4.81
CA GLY A 206 -0.19 8.46 3.61
C GLY A 206 -0.99 8.05 2.37
N SER A 207 -1.25 6.76 2.19
CA SER A 207 -2.09 6.24 1.12
C SER A 207 -3.51 6.81 1.17
N TRP A 208 -4.10 6.91 2.36
CA TRP A 208 -5.43 7.50 2.55
C TRP A 208 -5.46 9.02 2.37
N PHE A 209 -4.37 9.72 2.72
CA PHE A 209 -4.20 11.14 2.37
C PHE A 209 -4.15 11.33 0.86
N ASN A 210 -3.39 10.51 0.13
CA ASN A 210 -3.29 10.59 -1.34
C ASN A 210 -4.62 10.35 -2.05
N LEU A 211 -5.53 9.57 -1.46
CA LEU A 211 -6.89 9.38 -1.99
C LEU A 211 -7.78 10.61 -1.76
N GLY A 212 -7.43 11.51 -0.84
CA GLY A 212 -8.17 12.75 -0.57
C GLY A 212 -9.46 12.54 0.23
N VAL A 213 -9.53 11.48 1.05
CA VAL A 213 -10.77 11.07 1.74
C VAL A 213 -10.75 11.28 3.25
N LEU A 214 -9.63 11.75 3.82
CA LEU A 214 -9.51 11.99 5.26
C LEU A 214 -10.09 13.35 5.65
N ASP A 215 -10.82 13.40 6.77
CA ASP A 215 -11.35 14.66 7.31
C ASP A 215 -10.21 15.54 7.85
N SER A 216 -10.03 16.70 7.22
CA SER A 216 -8.95 17.64 7.50
C SER A 216 -8.96 18.14 8.96
N ASN A 217 -10.13 18.48 9.48
CA ASN A 217 -10.28 19.05 10.84
C ASN A 217 -10.01 17.99 11.92
N PHE A 218 -10.44 16.76 11.68
CA PHE A 218 -10.19 15.63 12.54
C PHE A 218 -8.70 15.28 12.56
N MET A 219 -8.06 15.22 11.38
CA MET A 219 -6.63 14.91 11.28
C MET A 219 -5.74 16.00 11.90
N ALA A 220 -6.13 17.27 11.81
CA ALA A 220 -5.40 18.38 12.44
C ALA A 220 -5.23 18.18 13.96
N ASN A 221 -6.21 17.60 14.62
CA ASN A 221 -6.19 17.38 16.08
C ASN A 221 -5.87 15.93 16.46
N ASN A 222 -5.38 15.12 15.50
CA ASN A 222 -5.14 13.71 15.70
C ASN A 222 -3.71 13.43 16.20
N LYS A 223 -3.58 12.51 17.17
CA LYS A 223 -2.27 12.11 17.73
C LYS A 223 -1.32 11.49 16.71
N LEU A 224 -1.83 10.89 15.63
CA LEU A 224 -1.01 10.35 14.55
C LEU A 224 -0.17 11.44 13.88
N LEU A 225 -0.72 12.65 13.75
CA LEU A 225 0.00 13.79 13.17
C LEU A 225 1.12 14.27 14.10
N ALA A 226 0.84 14.36 15.39
CA ALA A 226 1.86 14.69 16.39
C ALA A 226 2.99 13.64 16.42
N LEU A 227 2.63 12.35 16.36
CA LEU A 227 3.59 11.26 16.35
C LEU A 227 4.49 11.27 15.11
N LEU A 228 3.96 11.61 13.93
CA LEU A 228 4.75 11.77 12.70
C LEU A 228 5.90 12.77 12.90
N PHE A 229 5.61 13.93 13.48
CA PHE A 229 6.65 14.92 13.74
C PHE A 229 7.57 14.51 14.90
N GLU A 230 7.05 13.82 15.91
CA GLU A 230 7.86 13.30 17.02
C GLU A 230 8.94 12.33 16.51
N VAL A 231 8.60 11.37 15.64
CA VAL A 231 9.58 10.42 15.10
C VAL A 231 10.62 11.10 14.19
N LEU A 232 10.21 12.13 13.44
CA LEU A 232 11.10 12.90 12.56
C LEU A 232 12.07 13.80 13.34
N GLN A 233 11.74 14.18 14.57
CA GLN A 233 12.65 14.91 15.46
C GLN A 233 13.65 13.99 16.16
N GLN A 234 13.32 12.71 16.31
CA GLN A 234 14.13 11.76 17.05
C GLN A 234 15.31 11.26 16.22
N ASP A 235 16.51 11.64 16.64
CA ASP A 235 17.77 11.23 16.02
C ASP A 235 18.08 9.71 16.11
N LYS A 236 17.35 8.97 16.94
CA LYS A 236 17.45 7.50 17.05
C LYS A 236 16.60 6.76 16.02
N THR A 237 15.75 7.46 15.28
CA THR A 237 14.82 6.87 14.29
C THR A 237 15.61 6.28 13.13
N SER A 238 15.31 5.04 12.74
CA SER A 238 15.97 4.42 11.58
C SER A 238 15.58 5.10 10.26
N SER A 239 16.44 5.02 9.24
CA SER A 239 16.20 5.62 7.92
C SER A 239 14.87 5.17 7.30
N ASN A 240 14.50 3.88 7.45
CA ASN A 240 13.24 3.35 6.91
C ASN A 240 12.00 3.97 7.59
N LEU A 241 12.06 4.17 8.91
CA LEU A 241 10.96 4.80 9.65
C LEU A 241 10.89 6.30 9.33
N HIS A 242 12.05 6.95 9.20
CA HIS A 242 12.14 8.36 8.81
C HIS A 242 11.58 8.60 7.39
N GLU A 243 11.91 7.74 6.43
CA GLU A 243 11.34 7.76 5.07
C GLU A 243 9.82 7.60 5.10
N ALA A 244 9.30 6.57 5.79
CA ALA A 244 7.86 6.33 5.88
C ALA A 244 7.09 7.50 6.52
N ALA A 245 7.67 8.14 7.55
CA ALA A 245 7.10 9.32 8.17
C ALA A 245 7.16 10.55 7.25
N SER A 246 8.30 10.76 6.56
CA SER A 246 8.50 11.87 5.62
C SER A 246 7.52 11.79 4.44
N ASP A 247 7.35 10.60 3.86
CA ASP A 247 6.40 10.35 2.78
C ASP A 247 4.97 10.64 3.23
N CYS A 248 4.59 10.21 4.43
CA CYS A 248 3.26 10.48 4.98
C CYS A 248 3.02 11.97 5.21
N VAL A 249 4.01 12.74 5.69
CA VAL A 249 3.91 14.20 5.81
C VAL A 249 3.77 14.85 4.43
N CYS A 250 4.52 14.39 3.43
CA CYS A 250 4.39 14.88 2.05
C CYS A 250 3.00 14.60 1.48
N SER A 251 2.47 13.39 1.69
CA SER A 251 1.09 13.03 1.31
C SER A 251 0.06 13.94 1.98
N ALA A 252 0.20 14.21 3.28
CA ALA A 252 -0.71 15.10 4.00
C ALA A 252 -0.66 16.55 3.49
N LEU A 253 0.54 17.06 3.17
CA LEU A 253 0.70 18.39 2.55
C LEU A 253 0.09 18.44 1.15
N TYR A 254 0.32 17.41 0.33
CA TYR A 254 -0.18 17.35 -1.04
C TYR A 254 -1.70 17.20 -1.11
N ALA A 255 -2.32 16.57 -0.11
CA ALA A 255 -3.77 16.44 0.00
C ALA A 255 -4.49 17.79 0.26
N ILE A 256 -3.76 18.86 0.63
CA ILE A 256 -4.33 20.18 0.82
C ILE A 256 -4.40 20.91 -0.53
N GLU A 257 -5.50 20.70 -1.26
CA GLU A 257 -5.75 21.39 -2.53
C GLU A 257 -6.09 22.89 -2.34
N ASN A 258 -6.77 23.22 -1.24
CA ASN A 258 -7.16 24.58 -0.88
C ASN A 258 -6.86 24.85 0.60
N VAL A 259 -5.98 25.81 0.88
CA VAL A 259 -5.50 26.12 2.24
C VAL A 259 -6.61 26.67 3.13
N GLU A 260 -7.50 27.52 2.61
CA GLU A 260 -8.58 28.14 3.41
C GLU A 260 -9.56 27.09 3.94
N THR A 261 -9.88 26.10 3.09
CA THR A 261 -10.78 25.00 3.42
C THR A 261 -10.15 24.02 4.43
N ASN A 262 -8.83 23.90 4.41
CA ASN A 262 -8.06 22.95 5.22
C ASN A 262 -7.18 23.65 6.27
N LEU A 263 -7.56 24.86 6.67
CA LEU A 263 -6.70 25.75 7.46
C LEU A 263 -6.18 25.11 8.76
N PRO A 264 -7.00 24.36 9.54
CA PRO A 264 -6.51 23.72 10.75
C PRO A 264 -5.39 22.72 10.47
N LEU A 265 -5.54 21.86 9.45
CA LEU A 265 -4.51 20.88 9.08
C LEU A 265 -3.28 21.56 8.51
N ALA A 266 -3.46 22.57 7.65
CA ALA A 266 -2.36 23.34 7.08
C ALA A 266 -1.49 23.99 8.17
N MET A 267 -2.13 24.60 9.18
CA MET A 267 -1.41 25.20 10.31
C MET A 267 -0.63 24.17 11.13
N GLN A 268 -1.21 23.00 11.39
CA GLN A 268 -0.53 21.93 12.15
C GLN A 268 0.65 21.35 11.39
N LEU A 269 0.50 21.10 10.08
CA LEU A 269 1.60 20.64 9.23
C LEU A 269 2.72 21.68 9.13
N PHE A 270 2.36 22.95 8.95
CA PHE A 270 3.34 24.05 8.90
C PHE A 270 4.13 24.16 10.20
N GLN A 271 3.44 24.18 11.35
CA GLN A 271 4.09 24.22 12.66
C GLN A 271 4.97 22.99 12.89
N GLY A 272 4.50 21.80 12.54
CA GLY A 272 5.26 20.56 12.66
C GLY A 272 6.54 20.57 11.86
N VAL A 273 6.51 20.97 10.58
CA VAL A 273 7.71 21.02 9.73
C VAL A 273 8.76 22.00 10.27
N LEU A 274 8.36 23.14 10.82
CA LEU A 274 9.31 24.11 11.41
C LEU A 274 10.09 23.52 12.59
N THR A 275 9.53 22.57 13.33
CA THR A 275 10.25 21.92 14.44
C THR A 275 11.40 21.00 13.99
N LEU A 276 11.46 20.66 12.71
CA LEU A 276 12.44 19.71 12.16
C LEU A 276 13.81 20.34 11.85
N GLU A 277 13.96 21.67 11.96
CA GLU A 277 15.22 22.37 11.68
C GLU A 277 16.41 21.80 12.47
N THR A 278 16.19 21.50 13.76
CA THR A 278 17.25 20.92 14.60
C THR A 278 17.64 19.52 14.14
N ALA A 279 16.64 18.67 13.82
CA ALA A 279 16.88 17.32 13.33
C ALA A 279 17.61 17.33 11.98
N TYR A 280 17.28 18.26 11.09
CA TYR A 280 17.99 18.46 9.83
C TYR A 280 19.47 18.78 10.04
N HIS A 281 19.80 19.74 10.90
CA HIS A 281 21.19 20.08 11.19
C HIS A 281 21.97 18.91 11.83
N MET A 282 21.31 18.12 12.67
CA MET A 282 21.90 16.90 13.24
C MET A 282 22.21 15.85 12.16
N ALA A 283 21.28 15.62 11.23
CA ALA A 283 21.49 14.70 10.12
C ALA A 283 22.65 15.15 9.22
N VAL A 284 22.73 16.44 8.89
CA VAL A 284 23.86 17.03 8.14
C VAL A 284 25.19 16.82 8.87
N ALA A 285 25.22 17.08 10.18
CA ALA A 285 26.44 16.92 10.98
C ALA A 285 26.93 15.46 11.07
N ARG A 286 26.06 14.47 10.82
CA ARG A 286 26.37 13.04 10.83
C ARG A 286 26.62 12.45 9.45
N GLU A 287 26.58 13.27 8.40
CA GLU A 287 26.66 12.81 7.01
C GLU A 287 25.57 11.77 6.66
N ASP A 288 24.40 11.87 7.32
CA ASP A 288 23.24 11.04 7.03
C ASP A 288 22.53 11.55 5.77
N LEU A 289 23.03 11.09 4.62
CA LEU A 289 22.56 11.51 3.30
C LEU A 289 21.10 11.10 3.06
N ASP A 290 20.63 9.99 3.65
CA ASP A 290 19.26 9.50 3.44
C ASP A 290 18.25 10.45 4.10
N ASN A 291 18.49 10.82 5.36
CA ASN A 291 17.60 11.71 6.11
C ASN A 291 17.67 13.17 5.61
N THR A 292 18.85 13.62 5.18
CA THR A 292 19.01 14.95 4.56
C THR A 292 18.38 15.01 3.17
N ALA A 293 18.47 13.95 2.36
CA ALA A 293 17.79 13.87 1.06
C ALA A 293 16.26 13.84 1.22
N ALA A 294 15.71 13.12 2.20
CA ALA A 294 14.27 13.19 2.49
C ALA A 294 13.79 14.63 2.79
N ALA A 295 14.66 15.45 3.39
CA ALA A 295 14.41 16.85 3.69
C ALA A 295 14.78 17.85 2.57
N THR A 296 15.32 17.40 1.42
CA THR A 296 15.75 18.28 0.30
C THR A 296 15.32 17.73 -1.06
N SER A 297 14.77 18.54 -1.96
CA SER A 297 14.43 18.10 -3.32
C SER A 297 15.62 18.40 -4.24
N HIS A 298 16.17 17.39 -4.89
CA HIS A 298 17.12 17.60 -5.98
C HIS A 298 16.39 18.09 -7.23
N THR A 299 16.44 19.41 -7.45
CA THR A 299 16.26 20.02 -8.77
C THR A 299 17.59 20.62 -9.18
N ASP A 300 18.20 20.04 -10.23
CA ASP A 300 19.33 20.54 -11.02
C ASP A 300 20.27 21.56 -10.35
N GLY A 301 21.37 21.06 -9.76
CA GLY A 301 22.62 21.83 -9.58
C GLY A 301 22.72 22.74 -8.36
N GLU A 302 21.66 22.94 -7.58
CA GLU A 302 21.71 23.64 -6.29
C GLU A 302 21.07 22.79 -5.17
N CYS A 303 21.82 22.54 -4.09
CA CYS A 303 21.28 21.95 -2.86
C CYS A 303 20.37 22.97 -2.18
N VAL A 304 19.09 22.97 -2.54
CA VAL A 304 18.05 23.77 -1.90
C VAL A 304 17.25 22.87 -0.94
N PRO A 305 17.22 23.16 0.37
CA PRO A 305 16.36 22.44 1.31
C PRO A 305 14.89 22.47 0.88
N ARG A 306 14.12 21.37 1.00
CA ARG A 306 12.66 21.41 0.76
C ARG A 306 12.02 22.44 1.68
N THR A 307 12.55 22.64 2.88
CA THR A 307 12.15 23.71 3.81
C THR A 307 12.27 25.13 3.22
N SER A 308 13.24 25.39 2.35
CA SER A 308 13.34 26.71 1.67
C SER A 308 12.38 26.88 0.48
N ALA A 309 11.90 25.80 -0.13
CA ALA A 309 10.77 25.87 -1.07
C ALA A 309 9.44 26.16 -0.34
N PHE A 310 9.33 25.78 0.94
CA PHE A 310 8.18 26.08 1.80
C PHE A 310 8.22 27.48 2.46
N LEU A 311 9.37 28.17 2.46
CA LEU A 311 9.54 29.51 3.03
C LEU A 311 9.51 30.64 1.99
N LEU A 312 9.47 30.31 0.70
CA LEU A 312 9.18 31.31 -0.32
C LEU A 312 7.66 31.55 -0.37
N PRO A 313 7.20 32.80 -0.35
CA PRO A 313 5.79 33.08 -0.55
C PRO A 313 5.42 32.49 -1.91
N VAL A 314 4.39 31.63 -1.91
CA VAL A 314 3.61 31.30 -3.12
C VAL A 314 3.52 32.59 -3.92
N PRO A 315 3.88 32.62 -5.22
CA PRO A 315 3.77 33.83 -6.01
C PRO A 315 2.29 34.18 -6.08
N TRP A 316 1.87 35.05 -5.16
CA TRP A 316 0.58 35.72 -5.16
C TRP A 316 0.49 36.41 -6.51
N GLN A 317 -0.32 35.85 -7.41
CA GLN A 317 -0.76 36.55 -8.59
C GLN A 317 -1.61 37.73 -8.09
N TYR A 318 -0.96 38.86 -7.84
CA TYR A 318 -1.63 40.14 -7.79
C TYR A 318 -2.24 40.38 -9.19
N PRO A 319 -3.57 40.61 -9.31
CA PRO A 319 -4.11 41.10 -10.55
C PRO A 319 -3.54 42.50 -10.77
N ARG A 320 -2.78 42.68 -11.86
CA ARG A 320 -2.38 44.00 -12.35
C ARG A 320 -3.54 44.59 -13.16
N GLY A 321 -4.00 45.77 -12.75
CA GLY A 321 -4.79 46.69 -13.58
C GLY A 321 -6.29 46.49 -13.49
#